data_AF-A0A821SVQ1-F1
#
_entry.id   AF-A0A821SVQ1-F1
#
_cell.length_a   1.000
_cell.length_b   1.000
_cell.length_c   1.000
_cell.angle_alpha   90.00
_cell.angle_beta   90.00
_cell.angle_gamma   90.00
#
_symmetry.space_group_name_H-M   'P 1'
#
loop_
_entity.id
_entity.type
_entity.pdbx_description
1 polymer ?
#
loop_
_entity_poly.entity_id
_entity_poly.type
_entity_poly.pdbx_seq_one_letter_code
_entity_poly.pdbx_strand_id
1 'polypeptide(L)'
;HFHGYFDLLFAALSGYSVVFISVERWFSVWKPFDKAKYVTFKSTIITVVSYTSISIIAFSWFPFTLAYNFGKSGFNDRCYLRRPTVYKIFGTFSVIFTYIAPFIFLGILNILIVYRLHARHHTSIQRSIVVSTNSNTDPTLISASTRKRQRQRNTDRNITFMLIAVAIAFMVMSFPFQIYWFYMQIHQSTEENKTLFTLTQTFRYLNCCCNFFLYSATSSLFRRELREIFQCSLSTTSNSKEISHPQTTTQSRIRIPPSLSTHPTNIDNSSVERKKLLVSSTSSKISKKPVENVNFTATSNEPTNGHAIVFNT
;
A
#
# COMPACT_ATOMS: atom_id res chain seq x y z
N HIS A 1 -15.84 11.19 21.07
CA HIS A 1 -15.36 12.18 20.08
C HIS A 1 -14.12 11.70 19.35
N PHE A 2 -13.02 11.48 20.07
CA PHE A 2 -11.76 11.01 19.48
C PHE A 2 -11.86 9.63 18.82
N HIS A 3 -12.68 8.71 19.35
CA HIS A 3 -12.87 7.39 18.76
C HIS A 3 -13.29 7.47 17.27
N GLY A 4 -14.34 8.21 16.93
CA GLY A 4 -14.78 8.36 15.53
C GLY A 4 -13.77 9.12 14.65
N TYR A 5 -13.02 10.07 15.22
CA TYR A 5 -11.94 10.76 14.51
C TYR A 5 -10.82 9.79 14.12
N PHE A 6 -10.32 9.01 15.08
CA PHE A 6 -9.27 8.02 14.84
C PHE A 6 -9.74 6.92 13.91
N ASP A 7 -11.00 6.51 14.02
CA ASP A 7 -11.60 5.52 13.14
C ASP A 7 -11.59 5.96 11.67
N LEU A 8 -12.03 7.20 11.38
CA LEU A 8 -11.97 7.78 10.04
C LEU A 8 -10.54 7.98 9.55
N LEU A 9 -9.66 8.49 10.43
CA LEU A 9 -8.25 8.70 10.11
C LEU A 9 -7.57 7.38 9.73
N PHE A 10 -7.67 6.34 10.55
CA PHE A 10 -7.04 5.06 10.28
C PHE A 10 -7.66 4.34 9.09
N ALA A 11 -8.98 4.47 8.87
CA ALA A 11 -9.63 3.95 7.67
C ALA A 11 -9.03 4.59 6.40
N ALA A 12 -8.87 5.92 6.39
CA ALA A 12 -8.26 6.63 5.27
C ALA A 12 -6.79 6.21 5.08
N LEU A 13 -5.98 6.21 6.14
CA LEU A 13 -4.57 5.80 6.06
C LEU A 13 -4.42 4.38 5.53
N SER A 14 -5.28 3.45 5.96
CA SER A 14 -5.31 2.08 5.45
C SER A 14 -5.66 2.03 3.96
N GLY A 15 -6.74 2.70 3.54
CA GLY A 15 -7.17 2.73 2.14
C GLY A 15 -6.11 3.34 1.22
N TYR A 16 -5.54 4.48 1.61
CA TYR A 16 -4.49 5.14 0.85
C TYR A 16 -3.18 4.35 0.83
N SER A 17 -2.84 3.61 1.90
CA SER A 17 -1.70 2.70 1.89
C SER A 17 -1.83 1.65 0.79
N VAL A 18 -2.99 1.00 0.68
CA VAL A 18 -3.25 0.00 -0.37
C VAL A 18 -3.20 0.65 -1.76
N VAL A 19 -3.72 1.87 -1.91
CA VAL A 19 -3.62 2.66 -3.15
C VAL A 19 -2.16 2.90 -3.54
N PHE A 20 -1.34 3.46 -2.65
CA PHE A 20 0.05 3.78 -2.97
C PHE A 20 0.89 2.54 -3.24
N ILE A 21 0.64 1.45 -2.52
CA ILE A 21 1.25 0.15 -2.81
C ILE A 21 0.86 -0.31 -4.23
N SER A 22 -0.41 -0.13 -4.62
CA SER A 22 -0.89 -0.47 -5.97
C SER A 22 -0.24 0.43 -7.04
N VAL A 23 -0.02 1.72 -6.77
CA VAL A 23 0.71 2.64 -7.65
C VAL A 23 2.16 2.18 -7.85
N GLU A 24 2.85 1.82 -6.76
CA GLU A 24 4.23 1.32 -6.83
C GLU A 24 4.31 0.06 -7.73
N ARG A 25 3.31 -0.82 -7.62
CA ARG A 25 3.23 -2.01 -8.47
C ARG A 25 2.89 -1.68 -9.90
N TRP A 26 1.97 -0.76 -10.14
CA TRP A 26 1.66 -0.29 -11.48
C TRP A 26 2.91 0.26 -12.18
N PHE A 27 3.71 1.11 -11.50
CA PHE A 27 5.00 1.58 -12.02
C PHE A 27 5.98 0.43 -12.29
N SER A 28 6.09 -0.53 -11.38
CA SER A 28 6.94 -1.72 -11.54
C SER A 28 6.54 -2.56 -12.77
N VAL A 29 5.23 -2.68 -13.02
CA VAL A 29 4.66 -3.41 -14.16
C VAL A 29 4.76 -2.61 -15.45
N TRP A 30 4.72 -1.27 -15.43
CA TRP A 30 4.84 -0.47 -16.66
C TRP A 30 6.28 -0.23 -17.07
N LYS A 31 7.12 0.22 -16.13
CA LYS A 31 8.50 0.67 -16.37
C LYS A 31 9.49 -0.04 -15.42
N PRO A 32 9.78 -1.33 -15.65
CA PRO A 32 10.62 -2.12 -14.74
C PRO A 32 12.05 -1.56 -14.62
N PHE A 33 12.59 -0.94 -15.67
CA PHE A 33 13.94 -0.38 -15.68
C PHE A 33 14.03 0.99 -15.00
N ASP A 34 12.93 1.73 -14.94
CA ASP A 34 12.92 3.06 -14.32
C ASP A 34 12.51 2.99 -12.84
N LYS A 35 12.16 1.80 -12.31
CA LYS A 35 11.71 1.66 -10.92
C LYS A 35 12.72 2.25 -9.93
N ALA A 36 14.01 1.98 -10.14
CA ALA A 36 15.08 2.49 -9.28
C ALA A 36 15.17 4.02 -9.27
N LYS A 37 14.69 4.69 -10.32
CA LYS A 37 14.67 6.16 -10.44
C LYS A 37 13.50 6.77 -9.68
N TYR A 38 12.34 6.12 -9.69
CA TYR A 38 11.09 6.69 -9.13
C TYR A 38 10.79 6.24 -7.70
N VAL A 39 11.12 4.99 -7.34
CA VAL A 39 10.80 4.44 -6.02
C VAL A 39 12.07 4.40 -5.19
N THR A 40 12.38 5.54 -4.57
CA THR A 40 13.48 5.67 -3.60
C THR A 40 12.94 5.66 -2.18
N PHE A 41 13.75 5.24 -1.21
CA PHE A 41 13.38 5.27 0.21
C PHE A 41 12.93 6.66 0.67
N LYS A 42 13.63 7.71 0.23
CA LYS A 42 13.26 9.10 0.50
C LYS A 42 11.88 9.45 -0.08
N SER A 43 11.62 9.05 -1.33
CA SER A 43 10.30 9.27 -1.95
C SER A 43 9.19 8.55 -1.20
N THR A 44 9.41 7.30 -0.76
CA THR A 44 8.43 6.53 0.01
C THR A 44 8.10 7.22 1.33
N ILE A 45 9.11 7.69 2.07
CA ILE A 45 8.89 8.45 3.32
C ILE A 45 8.09 9.72 3.05
N ILE A 46 8.48 10.50 2.03
CA ILE A 46 7.78 11.74 1.67
C ILE A 46 6.32 11.44 1.32
N THR A 47 6.05 10.38 0.55
CA THR A 47 4.68 9.96 0.23
C THR A 47 3.91 9.58 1.50
N VAL A 48 4.50 8.81 2.41
CA VAL A 48 3.84 8.40 3.67
C VAL A 48 3.50 9.59 4.55
N VAL A 49 4.46 10.48 4.75
CA VAL A 49 4.27 11.70 5.56
C VAL A 49 3.24 12.61 4.91
N SER A 50 3.26 12.75 3.58
CA SER A 50 2.35 13.66 2.89
C SER A 50 0.89 13.21 2.98
N TYR A 51 0.57 11.95 2.65
CA TYR A 51 -0.83 11.49 2.74
C TYR A 51 -1.31 11.39 4.20
N THR A 52 -0.40 11.11 5.14
CA THR A 52 -0.73 11.11 6.57
C THR A 52 -1.10 12.50 7.05
N SER A 53 -0.30 13.51 6.70
CA SER A 53 -0.55 14.91 7.04
C SER A 53 -1.85 15.41 6.41
N ILE A 54 -2.09 15.08 5.13
CA ILE A 54 -3.34 15.41 4.43
C ILE A 54 -4.54 14.79 5.15
N SER A 55 -4.45 13.53 5.57
CA SER A 55 -5.55 12.85 6.27
C SER A 55 -5.84 13.50 7.64
N ILE A 56 -4.80 13.82 8.42
CA ILE A 56 -4.96 14.50 9.72
C ILE A 56 -5.69 15.85 9.55
N ILE A 57 -5.27 16.64 8.56
CA ILE A 57 -5.89 17.94 8.26
C ILE A 57 -7.33 17.74 7.78
N ALA A 58 -7.56 16.79 6.86
CA ALA A 58 -8.88 16.53 6.27
C ALA A 58 -9.93 16.12 7.30
N PHE A 59 -9.55 15.45 8.40
CA PHE A 59 -10.48 15.04 9.46
C PHE A 59 -10.47 15.92 10.71
N SER A 60 -9.64 16.99 10.72
CA SER A 60 -9.51 17.89 11.88
C SER A 60 -10.82 18.56 12.31
N TRP A 61 -11.80 18.65 11.41
CA TRP A 61 -13.13 19.21 11.68
C TRP A 61 -13.99 18.29 12.58
N PHE A 62 -13.76 16.98 12.59
CA PHE A 62 -14.65 16.00 13.22
C PHE A 62 -14.81 16.20 14.74
N PRO A 63 -13.72 16.38 15.54
CA PRO A 63 -13.84 16.61 16.98
C PRO A 63 -14.68 17.85 17.36
N PHE A 64 -14.75 18.85 16.47
CA PHE A 64 -15.50 20.08 16.70
C PHE A 64 -17.01 19.96 16.38
N THR A 65 -17.44 18.88 15.72
CA THR A 65 -18.85 18.68 15.33
C THR A 65 -19.69 17.90 16.34
N LEU A 66 -19.03 17.11 17.19
CA LEU A 66 -19.66 16.39 18.28
C LEU A 66 -19.69 17.27 19.53
N ALA A 67 -20.76 17.19 20.30
CA ALA A 67 -20.85 17.74 21.64
C ALA A 67 -21.30 16.63 22.60
N TYR A 68 -20.79 16.72 23.82
CA TYR A 68 -21.12 15.81 24.90
C TYR A 68 -21.96 16.57 25.92
N ASN A 69 -23.18 16.10 26.17
CA ASN A 69 -24.01 16.63 27.24
C ASN A 69 -23.87 15.71 28.45
N PHE A 70 -23.29 16.24 29.52
CA PHE A 70 -23.36 15.59 30.83
C PHE A 70 -24.80 15.67 31.32
N GLY A 71 -25.48 14.53 31.39
CA GLY A 71 -26.82 14.49 31.93
C GLY A 71 -26.81 14.93 33.40
N LYS A 72 -27.72 15.82 33.81
CA LYS A 72 -27.82 16.29 35.21
C LYS A 72 -28.00 15.16 36.25
N SER A 73 -28.35 13.96 35.81
CA SER A 73 -28.57 12.77 36.65
C SER A 73 -27.57 11.63 36.42
N GLY A 74 -26.50 11.81 35.63
CA GLY A 74 -25.48 10.78 35.37
C GLY A 74 -25.96 9.53 34.60
N PHE A 75 -27.26 9.41 34.32
CA PHE A 75 -27.87 8.24 33.67
C PHE A 75 -28.19 8.43 32.18
N ASN A 76 -27.85 9.58 31.58
CA ASN A 76 -28.23 9.89 30.20
C ASN A 76 -27.11 10.63 29.46
N ASP A 77 -25.89 10.10 29.58
CA ASP A 77 -24.74 10.59 28.83
C ASP A 77 -24.94 10.25 27.35
N ARG A 78 -25.28 11.27 26.56
CA ARG A 78 -25.51 11.12 25.12
C ARG A 78 -24.60 12.05 24.34
N CYS A 79 -23.96 11.49 23.32
CA CYS A 79 -23.31 12.28 22.28
C CYS A 79 -24.38 12.81 21.33
N TYR A 80 -24.32 14.12 21.03
CA TYR A 80 -25.20 14.75 20.06
C TYR A 80 -24.40 15.58 19.06
N LEU A 81 -24.98 15.82 17.89
CA LEU A 81 -24.37 16.67 16.87
C LEU A 81 -24.59 18.13 17.24
N ARG A 82 -23.50 18.86 17.48
CA ARG A 82 -23.53 20.31 17.73
C ARG A 82 -23.94 21.08 16.48
N ARG A 83 -23.52 20.60 15.30
CA ARG A 83 -23.76 21.24 14.00
C ARG A 83 -24.12 20.17 12.94
N PRO A 84 -25.40 19.79 12.82
CA PRO A 84 -25.82 18.70 11.93
C PRO A 84 -25.54 18.98 10.44
N THR A 85 -25.70 20.23 10.00
CA THR A 85 -25.41 20.64 8.61
C THR A 85 -23.94 20.47 8.27
N VAL A 86 -23.03 20.89 9.16
CA VAL A 86 -21.58 20.73 8.99
C VAL A 86 -21.22 19.25 8.92
N TYR A 87 -21.76 18.45 9.84
CA TYR A 87 -21.55 17.01 9.85
C TYR A 87 -22.03 16.34 8.55
N LYS A 88 -23.19 16.71 8.01
CA LYS A 88 -23.71 16.16 6.76
C LYS A 88 -22.81 16.49 5.57
N ILE A 89 -22.41 17.75 5.43
CA ILE A 89 -21.54 18.21 4.32
C ILE A 89 -20.17 17.56 4.41
N PHE A 90 -19.46 17.74 5.52
CA PHE A 90 -18.11 17.23 5.68
C PHE A 90 -18.06 15.71 5.84
N GLY A 91 -19.09 15.10 6.41
CA GLY A 91 -19.26 13.64 6.46
C GLY A 91 -19.40 13.05 5.07
N THR A 92 -20.18 13.67 4.19
CA THR A 92 -20.27 13.25 2.77
C THR A 92 -18.92 13.34 2.07
N PHE A 93 -18.21 14.46 2.20
CA PHE A 93 -16.85 14.61 1.66
C PHE A 93 -15.88 13.57 2.23
N SER A 94 -15.98 13.30 3.53
CA SER A 94 -15.15 12.30 4.21
C SER A 94 -15.39 10.91 3.66
N VAL A 95 -16.63 10.55 3.34
CA VAL A 95 -16.95 9.24 2.74
C VAL A 95 -16.43 9.14 1.31
N ILE A 96 -16.59 10.20 0.51
CA ILE A 96 -16.04 10.25 -0.85
C ILE A 96 -14.52 10.08 -0.80
N PHE A 97 -13.84 10.84 0.06
CA PHE A 97 -12.39 10.83 0.19
C PHE A 97 -11.85 9.50 0.78
N THR A 98 -12.48 8.99 1.83
CA THR A 98 -11.99 7.81 2.57
C THR A 98 -12.27 6.50 1.83
N TYR A 99 -13.37 6.43 1.10
CA TYR A 99 -13.87 5.16 0.58
C TYR A 99 -14.03 5.17 -0.94
N ILE A 100 -14.80 6.11 -1.48
CA ILE A 100 -15.12 6.11 -2.93
C ILE A 100 -13.87 6.35 -3.77
N ALA A 101 -13.07 7.36 -3.45
CA ALA A 101 -11.88 7.69 -4.21
C ALA A 101 -10.83 6.56 -4.17
N PRO A 102 -10.46 5.97 -3.01
CA PRO A 102 -9.58 4.81 -2.95
C PRO A 102 -10.15 3.61 -3.71
N PHE A 103 -11.45 3.34 -3.63
CA PHE A 103 -12.09 2.23 -4.32
C PHE A 103 -11.98 2.36 -5.85
N ILE A 104 -12.35 3.52 -6.40
CA ILE A 104 -12.25 3.79 -7.84
C ILE A 104 -10.80 3.68 -8.30
N PHE A 105 -9.87 4.30 -7.57
CA PHE A 105 -8.47 4.32 -7.94
C PHE A 105 -7.83 2.92 -7.87
N LEU A 106 -8.15 2.13 -6.82
CA LEU A 106 -7.74 0.73 -6.72
C LEU A 106 -8.31 -0.12 -7.85
N GLY A 107 -9.59 0.05 -8.19
CA GLY A 107 -10.23 -0.66 -9.29
C GLY A 107 -9.50 -0.41 -10.61
N ILE A 108 -9.27 0.87 -10.95
CA ILE A 108 -8.56 1.28 -12.16
C ILE A 108 -7.14 0.70 -12.18
N LEU A 109 -6.37 0.87 -11.10
CA LEU A 109 -4.99 0.37 -11.04
C LEU A 109 -4.91 -1.15 -11.18
N ASN A 110 -5.78 -1.90 -10.50
CA ASN A 110 -5.81 -3.36 -10.58
C ASN A 110 -6.15 -3.84 -12.00
N ILE A 111 -7.14 -3.22 -12.65
CA ILE A 111 -7.48 -3.53 -14.05
C ILE A 111 -6.28 -3.27 -14.96
N LEU A 112 -5.61 -2.12 -14.82
CA LEU A 112 -4.43 -1.76 -15.62
C LEU A 112 -3.25 -2.73 -15.38
N ILE A 113 -3.04 -3.16 -14.14
CA ILE A 113 -2.01 -4.13 -13.77
C ILE A 113 -2.30 -5.48 -14.44
N VAL A 114 -3.53 -6.00 -14.29
CA VAL A 114 -3.92 -7.31 -14.86
C VAL A 114 -3.84 -7.29 -16.39
N TYR A 115 -4.38 -6.25 -17.03
CA TYR A 115 -4.32 -6.08 -18.48
C TYR A 115 -2.88 -6.11 -18.98
N ARG A 116 -1.99 -5.35 -18.35
CA ARG A 116 -0.58 -5.28 -18.75
C ARG A 116 0.17 -6.58 -18.47
N LEU A 117 -0.14 -7.27 -17.38
CA LEU A 117 0.44 -8.56 -17.05
C LEU A 117 0.07 -9.62 -18.09
N HIS A 118 -1.20 -9.63 -18.51
CA HIS A 118 -1.69 -10.53 -19.56
C HIS A 118 -1.04 -10.25 -20.92
N ALA A 119 -0.97 -8.97 -21.32
CA ALA A 119 -0.30 -8.57 -22.56
C ALA A 119 1.18 -9.01 -22.59
N ARG A 120 1.90 -8.83 -21.48
CA ARG A 120 3.30 -9.27 -21.36
C ARG A 120 3.47 -10.78 -21.39
N HIS A 121 2.55 -11.52 -20.77
CA HIS A 121 2.56 -12.97 -20.80
C HIS A 121 2.48 -13.49 -22.23
N HIS A 122 1.53 -12.97 -23.01
CA HIS A 122 1.33 -13.34 -24.41
C HIS A 122 2.58 -13.06 -25.27
N THR A 123 3.17 -11.87 -25.17
CA THR A 123 4.41 -11.54 -25.91
C THR A 123 5.60 -12.41 -25.49
N SER A 124 5.67 -12.83 -24.23
CA SER A 124 6.79 -13.66 -23.74
C SER A 124 6.76 -15.07 -24.30
N ILE A 125 5.56 -15.67 -24.46
CA ILE A 125 5.38 -17.00 -25.04
C ILE A 125 5.80 -17.01 -26.51
N GLN A 126 5.41 -15.97 -27.27
CA GLN A 126 5.80 -15.86 -28.68
C GLN A 126 7.32 -15.78 -28.86
N ARG A 127 8.03 -15.06 -27.97
CA ARG A 127 9.50 -14.96 -28.05
C ARG A 127 10.22 -16.26 -27.68
N SER A 128 9.71 -17.05 -26.73
CA SER A 128 10.35 -18.33 -26.38
C SER A 128 10.31 -19.35 -27.52
N ILE A 129 9.28 -19.30 -28.39
CA ILE A 129 9.15 -20.21 -29.53
C ILE A 129 10.20 -19.88 -30.60
N VAL A 130 10.43 -18.59 -30.90
CA VAL A 130 11.37 -18.15 -31.96
C VAL A 130 12.84 -18.37 -31.57
N VAL A 131 13.19 -18.31 -30.28
CA VAL A 131 14.59 -18.48 -29.84
C VAL A 131 15.03 -19.96 -29.86
N SER A 132 14.10 -20.91 -29.81
CA SER A 132 14.42 -22.35 -29.71
C SER A 132 14.90 -22.97 -31.03
N THR A 133 14.77 -22.28 -32.17
CA THR A 133 15.06 -22.84 -33.50
C THR A 133 16.44 -22.50 -34.07
N ASN A 134 17.26 -21.65 -33.44
CA ASN A 134 18.41 -21.05 -34.15
C ASN A 134 19.78 -21.03 -33.42
N SER A 135 20.00 -21.74 -32.32
CA SER A 135 21.24 -21.61 -31.54
C SER A 135 22.07 -22.90 -31.43
N ASN A 136 23.11 -23.01 -32.28
CA ASN A 136 24.26 -23.92 -32.13
C ASN A 136 25.32 -23.37 -31.14
N THR A 137 24.91 -22.50 -30.20
CA THR A 137 25.82 -21.82 -29.25
C THR A 137 25.82 -22.54 -27.91
N ASP A 138 27.00 -22.66 -27.30
CA ASP A 138 27.28 -23.44 -26.09
C ASP A 138 26.24 -23.18 -24.95
N PRO A 139 25.44 -24.19 -24.55
CA PRO A 139 24.24 -24.03 -23.72
C PRO A 139 24.52 -23.73 -22.24
N THR A 140 25.76 -23.87 -21.77
CA THR A 140 26.07 -23.93 -20.34
C THR A 140 26.06 -22.56 -19.66
N LEU A 141 26.67 -21.53 -20.24
CA LEU A 141 26.80 -20.19 -19.60
C LEU A 141 25.55 -19.31 -19.74
N ILE A 142 24.80 -19.41 -20.84
CA ILE A 142 23.57 -18.62 -21.08
C ILE A 142 22.43 -19.07 -20.15
N SER A 143 22.45 -20.34 -19.71
CA SER A 143 21.41 -20.92 -18.87
C SER A 143 21.34 -20.29 -17.47
N ALA A 144 22.47 -19.96 -16.84
CA ALA A 144 22.50 -19.51 -15.44
C ALA A 144 21.94 -18.09 -15.24
N SER A 145 22.33 -17.13 -16.09
CA SER A 145 21.87 -15.73 -16.02
C SER A 145 20.37 -15.60 -16.36
N THR A 146 19.91 -16.38 -17.34
CA THR A 146 18.50 -16.45 -17.74
C THR A 146 17.63 -17.02 -16.62
N ARG A 147 18.09 -18.07 -15.93
CA ARG A 147 17.37 -18.70 -14.81
C ARG A 147 17.20 -17.76 -13.63
N LYS A 148 18.23 -16.98 -13.27
CA LYS A 148 18.16 -15.97 -12.19
C LYS A 148 17.12 -14.89 -12.51
N ARG A 149 17.14 -14.36 -13.75
CA ARG A 149 16.18 -13.33 -14.21
C ARG A 149 14.75 -13.85 -14.22
N GLN A 150 14.54 -15.10 -14.66
CA GLN A 150 13.22 -15.72 -14.67
C GLN A 150 12.67 -15.92 -13.24
N ARG A 151 13.51 -16.38 -12.30
CA ARG A 151 13.12 -16.53 -10.90
C ARG A 151 12.70 -15.18 -10.29
N GLN A 152 13.47 -14.12 -10.52
CA GLN A 152 13.10 -12.78 -10.05
C GLN A 152 11.74 -12.33 -10.59
N ARG A 153 11.50 -12.56 -11.89
CA ARG A 153 10.26 -12.18 -12.56
C ARG A 153 9.04 -12.93 -12.00
N ASN A 154 9.21 -14.21 -11.67
CA ASN A 154 8.16 -15.01 -11.05
C ASN A 154 7.86 -14.53 -9.62
N THR A 155 8.90 -14.18 -8.85
CA THR A 155 8.72 -13.59 -7.51
C THR A 155 7.96 -12.27 -7.58
N ASP A 156 8.34 -11.37 -8.50
CA ASP A 156 7.67 -10.08 -8.67
C ASP A 156 6.20 -10.26 -9.06
N ARG A 157 5.90 -11.22 -9.94
CA ARG A 157 4.54 -11.56 -10.34
C ARG A 157 3.71 -12.06 -9.16
N ASN A 158 4.27 -12.95 -8.34
CA ASN A 158 3.58 -13.48 -7.16
C ASN A 158 3.26 -12.36 -6.15
N ILE A 159 4.20 -11.42 -5.96
CA ILE A 159 3.98 -10.23 -5.12
C ILE A 159 2.87 -9.35 -5.70
N THR A 160 2.83 -9.15 -7.03
CA THR A 160 1.74 -8.39 -7.67
C THR A 160 0.37 -9.06 -7.47
N PHE A 161 0.26 -10.38 -7.67
CA PHE A 161 -0.99 -11.11 -7.43
C PHE A 161 -1.47 -11.01 -5.98
N MET A 162 -0.55 -11.14 -5.04
CA MET A 162 -0.80 -10.91 -3.63
C MET A 162 -1.42 -9.52 -3.37
N LEU A 163 -0.87 -8.47 -3.98
CA LEU A 163 -1.35 -7.11 -3.75
C LEU A 163 -2.70 -6.84 -4.40
N ILE A 164 -2.98 -7.45 -5.56
CA ILE A 164 -4.32 -7.45 -6.15
C ILE A 164 -5.31 -8.14 -5.21
N ALA A 165 -4.94 -9.29 -4.63
CA ALA A 165 -5.79 -9.99 -3.67
C ALA A 165 -6.07 -9.15 -2.42
N VAL A 166 -5.05 -8.44 -1.90
CA VAL A 166 -5.23 -7.49 -0.79
C VAL A 166 -6.20 -6.38 -1.14
N ALA A 167 -6.06 -5.78 -2.33
CA ALA A 167 -6.98 -4.74 -2.77
C ALA A 167 -8.42 -5.25 -2.93
N ILE A 168 -8.62 -6.46 -3.47
CA ILE A 168 -9.94 -7.08 -3.58
C ILE A 168 -10.53 -7.36 -2.18
N ALA A 169 -9.75 -7.92 -1.27
CA ALA A 169 -10.21 -8.17 0.10
C ALA A 169 -10.59 -6.86 0.81
N PHE A 170 -9.77 -5.82 0.68
CA PHE A 170 -10.08 -4.48 1.21
C PHE A 170 -11.41 -3.95 0.66
N MET A 171 -11.64 -4.08 -0.65
CA MET A 171 -12.89 -3.68 -1.30
C MET A 171 -14.09 -4.46 -0.76
N VAL A 172 -14.01 -5.80 -0.74
CA VAL A 172 -15.11 -6.67 -0.29
C VAL A 172 -15.44 -6.47 1.19
N MET A 173 -14.43 -6.32 2.05
CA MET A 173 -14.62 -6.17 3.50
C MET A 173 -15.14 -4.77 3.87
N SER A 174 -14.78 -3.74 3.10
CA SER A 174 -15.21 -2.35 3.41
C SER A 174 -16.57 -2.00 2.81
N PHE A 175 -16.94 -2.63 1.70
CA PHE A 175 -18.12 -2.27 0.91
C PHE A 175 -19.47 -2.41 1.65
N PRO A 176 -19.75 -3.47 2.42
CA PRO A 176 -21.03 -3.61 3.14
C PRO A 176 -21.31 -2.47 4.10
N PHE A 177 -20.27 -2.01 4.82
CA PHE A 177 -20.38 -0.87 5.72
C PHE A 177 -20.67 0.43 4.98
N GLN A 178 -20.08 0.63 3.79
CA GLN A 178 -20.39 1.81 2.97
C GLN A 178 -21.83 1.83 2.50
N ILE A 179 -22.33 0.70 2.01
CA ILE A 179 -23.73 0.59 1.58
C ILE A 179 -24.66 0.91 2.75
N TYR A 180 -24.40 0.32 3.91
CA TYR A 180 -25.19 0.56 5.12
C TYR A 180 -25.19 2.04 5.51
N TRP A 181 -24.01 2.68 5.52
CA TRP A 181 -23.89 4.09 5.85
C TRP A 181 -24.64 4.99 4.85
N PHE A 182 -24.50 4.75 3.54
CA PHE A 182 -25.23 5.48 2.50
C PHE A 182 -26.74 5.31 2.64
N TYR A 183 -27.20 4.08 2.90
CA TYR A 183 -28.61 3.78 3.15
C TYR A 183 -29.17 4.61 4.32
N MET A 184 -28.45 4.65 5.44
CA MET A 184 -28.84 5.45 6.61
C MET A 184 -28.89 6.95 6.31
N GLN A 185 -27.97 7.48 5.49
CA GLN A 185 -27.96 8.90 5.10
C GLN A 185 -29.12 9.29 4.19
N ILE A 186 -29.51 8.41 3.26
CA ILE A 186 -30.60 8.68 2.32
C ILE A 186 -31.95 8.62 3.02
N HIS A 187 -32.19 7.56 3.80
CA HIS A 187 -33.50 7.31 4.39
C HIS A 187 -33.76 8.09 5.67
N GLN A 188 -32.74 8.75 6.25
CA GLN A 188 -32.82 9.41 7.56
C GLN A 188 -33.53 8.54 8.61
N SER A 189 -33.36 7.21 8.48
CA SER A 189 -34.12 6.26 9.28
C SER A 189 -33.70 6.39 10.73
N THR A 190 -34.67 6.61 11.60
CA THR A 190 -34.45 6.68 13.05
C THR A 190 -34.25 5.30 13.67
N GLU A 191 -34.72 4.25 13.00
CA GLU A 191 -34.63 2.86 13.47
C GLU A 191 -33.36 2.20 12.94
N GLU A 192 -32.28 2.33 13.72
CA GLU A 192 -31.03 1.65 13.43
C GLU A 192 -31.18 0.14 13.63
N ASN A 193 -31.09 -0.63 12.54
CA ASN A 193 -30.99 -2.09 12.64
C ASN A 193 -29.62 -2.46 13.24
N LYS A 194 -29.56 -2.60 14.57
CA LYS A 194 -28.35 -2.90 15.35
C LYS A 194 -27.62 -4.14 14.86
N THR A 195 -28.34 -5.16 14.41
CA THR A 195 -27.74 -6.40 13.88
C THR A 195 -26.97 -6.12 12.60
N LEU A 196 -27.56 -5.38 11.66
CA LEU A 196 -26.93 -5.03 10.40
C LEU A 196 -25.73 -4.09 10.59
N PHE A 197 -25.87 -3.10 11.50
CA PHE A 197 -24.75 -2.24 11.89
C PHE A 197 -23.59 -3.07 12.46
N THR A 198 -23.86 -3.91 13.46
CA THR A 198 -22.83 -4.75 14.11
C THR A 198 -22.15 -5.68 13.11
N LEU A 199 -22.92 -6.28 12.19
CA LEU A 199 -22.39 -7.16 11.16
C LEU A 199 -21.45 -6.40 10.21
N THR A 200 -21.92 -5.30 9.62
CA THR A 200 -21.12 -4.51 8.68
C THR A 200 -19.88 -3.89 9.33
N GLN A 201 -20.01 -3.49 10.60
CA GLN A 201 -18.90 -3.01 11.42
C GLN A 201 -17.87 -4.12 11.69
N THR A 202 -18.32 -5.36 11.91
CA THR A 202 -17.43 -6.52 12.07
C THR A 202 -16.63 -6.79 10.79
N PHE A 203 -17.27 -6.76 9.61
CA PHE A 203 -16.56 -6.86 8.32
C PHE A 203 -15.48 -5.79 8.17
N ARG A 204 -15.79 -4.56 8.60
CA ARG A 204 -14.83 -3.45 8.58
C ARG A 204 -13.63 -3.70 9.48
N TYR A 205 -13.83 -4.21 10.70
CA TYR A 205 -12.74 -4.57 11.60
C TYR A 205 -11.94 -5.79 11.12
N LEU A 206 -12.60 -6.76 10.48
CA LEU A 206 -11.93 -7.89 9.87
C LEU A 206 -10.95 -7.48 8.77
N ASN A 207 -11.16 -6.33 8.10
CA ASN A 207 -10.20 -5.77 7.14
C ASN A 207 -8.80 -5.60 7.77
N CYS A 208 -8.72 -5.15 9.03
CA CYS A 208 -7.45 -5.03 9.75
C CYS A 208 -6.75 -6.39 9.93
N CYS A 209 -7.51 -7.44 10.25
CA CYS A 209 -7.01 -8.80 10.39
C CYS A 209 -6.63 -9.42 9.04
N CYS A 210 -7.43 -9.19 8.00
CA CYS A 210 -7.21 -9.70 6.66
C CYS A 210 -5.86 -9.25 6.13
N ASN A 211 -5.44 -8.01 6.37
CA ASN A 211 -4.11 -7.54 5.96
C ASN A 211 -3.00 -8.44 6.54
N PHE A 212 -3.05 -8.76 7.83
CA PHE A 212 -2.10 -9.69 8.47
C PHE A 212 -2.13 -11.08 7.83
N PHE A 213 -3.31 -11.69 7.68
CA PHE A 213 -3.44 -13.02 7.09
C PHE A 213 -3.00 -13.05 5.63
N LEU A 214 -3.30 -11.99 4.88
CA LEU A 214 -2.89 -11.85 3.50
C LEU A 214 -1.38 -11.79 3.43
N TYR A 215 -0.72 -10.84 4.11
CA TYR A 215 0.75 -10.77 4.13
C TYR A 215 1.40 -12.08 4.59
N SER A 216 0.77 -12.76 5.56
CA SER A 216 1.23 -14.06 6.05
C SER A 216 1.12 -15.17 5.01
N ALA A 217 -0.03 -15.27 4.34
CA ALA A 217 -0.30 -16.32 3.35
C ALA A 217 0.47 -16.11 2.04
N THR A 218 0.78 -14.86 1.69
CA THR A 218 1.36 -14.53 0.38
C THR A 218 2.86 -14.29 0.40
N SER A 219 3.44 -13.78 1.49
CA SER A 219 4.90 -13.60 1.57
C SER A 219 5.59 -14.97 1.58
N SER A 220 6.34 -15.28 0.51
CA SER A 220 7.15 -16.50 0.45
C SER A 220 8.25 -16.50 1.51
N LEU A 221 8.73 -15.32 1.89
CA LEU A 221 9.67 -15.13 2.99
C LEU A 221 8.99 -15.51 4.30
N PHE A 222 7.83 -14.92 4.60
CA PHE A 222 7.11 -15.21 5.85
C PHE A 222 6.73 -16.69 5.96
N ARG A 223 6.27 -17.30 4.86
CA ARG A 223 5.98 -18.75 4.81
C ARG A 223 7.22 -19.61 5.02
N ARG A 224 8.39 -19.17 4.55
CA ARG A 224 9.66 -19.85 4.80
C ARG A 224 10.05 -19.75 6.27
N GLU A 225 10.07 -18.55 6.83
CA GLU A 225 10.41 -18.33 8.25
C GLU A 225 9.41 -19.05 9.19
N LEU A 226 8.10 -18.98 8.91
CA LEU A 226 7.08 -19.75 9.65
C LEU A 226 7.35 -21.25 9.54
N ARG A 227 7.65 -21.74 8.34
CA ARG A 227 7.97 -23.16 8.14
C ARG A 227 9.20 -23.56 8.94
N GLU A 228 10.24 -22.74 9.00
CA GLU A 228 11.42 -23.00 9.81
C GLU A 228 11.08 -23.06 11.30
N ILE A 229 10.24 -22.16 11.81
CA ILE A 229 9.76 -22.18 13.20
C ILE A 229 8.95 -23.46 13.49
N PHE A 230 8.02 -23.84 12.61
CA PHE A 230 7.16 -25.01 12.82
C PHE A 230 7.88 -26.35 12.54
N GLN A 231 8.87 -26.39 11.65
CA GLN A 231 9.62 -27.62 11.33
C GLN A 231 10.75 -27.92 12.32
N CYS A 232 11.29 -26.92 13.01
CA CYS A 232 12.24 -27.13 14.11
C CYS A 232 11.57 -27.77 15.35
N SER A 233 10.27 -27.56 15.56
CA SER A 233 9.51 -28.21 16.63
C SER A 233 9.34 -29.72 16.41
N LEU A 234 9.22 -30.15 15.14
CA LEU A 234 8.96 -31.54 14.77
C LEU A 234 10.22 -32.41 14.61
N SER A 235 11.42 -31.83 14.67
CA SER A 235 12.68 -32.57 14.50
C SER A 235 13.39 -32.92 15.81
N THR A 236 12.79 -32.63 16.97
CA THR A 236 13.33 -33.04 18.27
C THR A 236 12.81 -34.43 18.65
N THR A 237 13.04 -35.46 17.84
CA THR A 237 13.02 -36.85 18.31
C THR A 237 13.81 -37.73 17.34
N SER A 238 14.72 -38.51 17.91
CA SER A 238 15.44 -39.62 17.27
C SER A 238 16.69 -39.25 16.45
N ASN A 239 17.79 -39.00 17.15
CA ASN A 239 19.03 -39.77 16.93
C ASN A 239 20.01 -39.61 18.11
N SER A 240 19.62 -40.14 19.27
CA SER A 240 20.58 -40.81 20.15
C SER A 240 20.80 -42.22 19.60
N LYS A 241 21.59 -42.34 18.54
CA LYS A 241 22.28 -43.59 18.24
C LYS A 241 23.76 -43.29 18.14
N GLU A 242 24.36 -43.41 19.32
CA GLU A 242 25.59 -44.15 19.53
C GLU A 242 26.82 -43.64 18.78
N ILE A 243 27.60 -42.86 19.51
CA ILE A 243 29.01 -42.58 19.27
C ILE A 243 29.75 -43.92 19.26
N SER A 244 29.91 -44.51 18.08
CA SER A 244 30.95 -45.51 17.84
C SER A 244 32.11 -44.85 17.13
N HIS A 245 33.11 -44.50 17.94
CA HIS A 245 34.53 -44.37 17.56
C HIS A 245 34.92 -45.53 16.63
N PRO A 246 35.72 -45.33 15.55
CA PRO A 246 37.18 -45.29 15.74
C PRO A 246 38.01 -44.51 14.69
N GLN A 247 39.23 -44.17 15.13
CA GLN A 247 40.49 -44.15 14.37
C GLN A 247 40.73 -43.09 13.29
N THR A 248 41.29 -41.99 13.78
CA THR A 248 42.58 -41.40 13.38
C THR A 248 43.37 -42.22 12.35
N THR A 249 43.47 -41.75 11.11
CA THR A 249 44.69 -41.99 10.30
C THR A 249 45.11 -40.69 9.64
N THR A 250 46.20 -40.17 10.19
CA THR A 250 47.02 -39.06 9.73
C THR A 250 47.56 -39.34 8.32
N GLN A 251 47.16 -38.56 7.31
CA GLN A 251 47.98 -38.35 6.12
C GLN A 251 48.07 -36.86 5.80
N SER A 252 49.18 -36.29 6.27
CA SER A 252 49.77 -35.03 5.87
C SER A 252 50.06 -35.01 4.38
N ARG A 253 49.40 -34.11 3.62
CA ARG A 253 49.91 -33.68 2.32
C ARG A 253 50.00 -32.16 2.28
N ILE A 254 51.19 -31.71 2.67
CA ILE A 254 51.73 -30.38 2.43
C ILE A 254 51.73 -30.15 0.90
N ARG A 255 51.04 -29.11 0.43
CA ARG A 255 51.32 -28.50 -0.88
C ARG A 255 51.51 -27.01 -0.71
N ILE A 256 52.74 -26.62 -1.00
CA ILE A 256 53.34 -25.29 -0.98
C ILE A 256 52.68 -24.39 -2.05
N PRO A 257 52.51 -23.08 -1.80
CA PRO A 257 52.04 -22.11 -2.80
C PRO A 257 53.21 -21.62 -3.70
N PRO A 258 53.00 -21.42 -5.00
CA PRO A 258 53.94 -20.64 -5.80
C PRO A 258 53.68 -19.13 -5.70
N SER A 259 54.75 -18.47 -5.28
CA SER A 259 55.13 -17.06 -5.37
C SER A 259 54.62 -16.25 -6.57
N LEU A 260 54.15 -15.04 -6.23
CA LEU A 260 54.73 -13.74 -6.61
C LEU A 260 55.33 -13.60 -8.03
N SER A 261 54.63 -12.87 -8.89
CA SER A 261 55.23 -12.14 -10.01
C SER A 261 54.67 -10.72 -10.01
N THR A 262 55.56 -9.82 -9.64
CA THR A 262 55.52 -8.37 -9.82
C THR A 262 55.71 -8.02 -11.29
N HIS A 263 54.83 -7.19 -11.85
CA HIS A 263 55.22 -6.27 -12.93
C HIS A 263 54.38 -4.98 -12.87
N PRO A 264 55.02 -3.81 -12.79
CA PRO A 264 54.37 -2.52 -12.95
C PRO A 264 54.41 -2.12 -14.43
N THR A 265 53.31 -1.59 -14.95
CA THR A 265 53.35 -0.67 -16.10
C THR A 265 52.59 0.59 -15.76
N ASN A 266 53.34 1.66 -15.95
CA ASN A 266 53.11 3.04 -15.69
C ASN A 266 52.45 3.68 -16.93
N ILE A 267 51.90 4.89 -16.75
CA ILE A 267 51.66 5.92 -17.80
C ILE A 267 50.46 5.64 -18.74
N ASP A 268 49.36 6.40 -18.57
CA ASP A 268 49.27 7.65 -19.32
C ASP A 268 48.22 8.64 -18.78
N ASN A 269 48.66 9.87 -18.61
CA ASN A 269 47.86 11.06 -18.38
C ASN A 269 47.45 11.63 -19.73
N SER A 270 46.18 11.95 -19.95
CA SER A 270 45.79 13.12 -20.75
C SER A 270 44.28 13.35 -20.77
N SER A 271 43.87 14.39 -20.03
CA SER A 271 43.14 15.54 -20.57
C SER A 271 42.21 15.32 -21.77
N VAL A 272 40.89 15.41 -21.55
CA VAL A 272 40.03 16.21 -22.44
C VAL A 272 39.06 17.05 -21.62
N GLU A 273 39.42 18.32 -21.59
CA GLU A 273 38.65 19.49 -21.26
C GLU A 273 37.50 19.71 -22.26
N ARG A 274 36.43 20.33 -21.77
CA ARG A 274 35.66 21.41 -22.43
C ARG A 274 34.34 21.08 -23.16
N LYS A 275 33.39 21.99 -22.86
CA LYS A 275 32.20 22.48 -23.59
C LYS A 275 30.86 21.83 -23.17
N LYS A 276 29.78 22.57 -22.86
CA LYS A 276 29.44 23.97 -23.20
C LYS A 276 28.28 24.49 -22.32
N LEU A 277 28.39 25.76 -21.93
CA LEU A 277 27.33 26.70 -21.56
C LEU A 277 26.29 26.88 -22.70
N LEU A 278 25.03 27.16 -22.34
CA LEU A 278 24.13 28.22 -22.84
C LEU A 278 22.71 27.95 -22.28
N VAL A 279 22.23 28.72 -21.30
CA VAL A 279 21.38 29.92 -21.46
C VAL A 279 20.08 29.64 -22.22
N SER A 280 18.94 29.70 -21.53
CA SER A 280 17.81 30.52 -21.98
C SER A 280 16.80 30.72 -20.85
N SER A 281 16.74 31.97 -20.41
CA SER A 281 15.66 32.62 -19.68
C SER A 281 14.35 32.58 -20.47
N THR A 282 13.23 32.24 -19.82
CA THR A 282 11.91 32.71 -20.24
C THR A 282 11.10 33.11 -19.02
N SER A 283 11.09 34.43 -18.80
CA SER A 283 10.11 35.15 -18.03
C SER A 283 8.77 35.09 -18.75
N SER A 284 7.69 34.68 -18.08
CA SER A 284 6.34 35.01 -18.54
C SER A 284 5.48 35.47 -17.37
N LYS A 285 5.09 36.74 -17.50
CA LYS A 285 4.10 37.48 -16.71
C LYS A 285 2.77 36.75 -16.75
N ILE A 286 2.13 36.53 -15.61
CA ILE A 286 0.68 36.29 -15.55
C ILE A 286 0.02 37.36 -14.71
N SER A 287 -0.92 37.99 -15.40
CA SER A 287 -1.82 39.08 -15.07
C SER A 287 -2.59 38.89 -13.76
N LYS A 288 -2.60 39.93 -12.92
CA LYS A 288 -3.54 40.10 -11.81
C LYS A 288 -4.83 40.72 -12.38
N LYS A 289 -5.97 40.04 -12.20
CA LYS A 289 -7.31 40.64 -12.35
C LYS A 289 -7.90 40.96 -10.96
N PRO A 290 -8.75 42.00 -10.86
CA PRO A 290 -9.22 42.54 -9.60
C PRO A 290 -10.39 41.74 -9.00
N VAL A 291 -10.46 41.81 -7.68
CA VAL A 291 -11.46 41.20 -6.80
C VAL A 291 -12.73 42.04 -6.85
N GLU A 292 -13.84 41.42 -7.23
CA GLU A 292 -15.20 41.97 -7.09
C GLU A 292 -15.75 41.62 -5.70
N ASN A 293 -16.11 42.66 -4.95
CA ASN A 293 -16.76 42.54 -3.64
C ASN A 293 -18.24 42.22 -3.83
N VAL A 294 -18.68 41.03 -3.41
CA VAL A 294 -20.10 40.69 -3.29
C VAL A 294 -20.50 40.75 -1.82
N ASN A 295 -21.28 41.76 -1.48
CA ASN A 295 -21.97 41.88 -0.19
C ASN A 295 -23.11 40.86 -0.14
N PHE A 296 -23.09 39.96 0.85
CA PHE A 296 -24.22 39.09 1.18
C PHE A 296 -24.90 39.59 2.44
N THR A 297 -26.15 40.01 2.26
CA THR A 297 -27.10 40.42 3.29
C THR A 297 -27.58 39.20 4.06
N ALA A 298 -27.48 39.24 5.40
CA ALA A 298 -28.01 38.21 6.28
C ALA A 298 -29.52 38.40 6.47
N THR A 299 -30.31 37.36 6.17
CA THR A 299 -31.71 37.26 6.60
C THR A 299 -31.86 36.19 7.69
N SER A 300 -32.76 36.51 8.61
CA SER A 300 -32.94 35.97 9.94
C SER A 300 -33.71 34.63 9.99
N ASN A 301 -33.23 33.77 10.90
CA ASN A 301 -33.96 32.99 11.90
C ASN A 301 -35.31 32.34 11.54
N GLU A 302 -35.28 31.02 11.42
CA GLU A 302 -36.42 30.14 11.69
C GLU A 302 -35.95 28.99 12.62
N PRO A 303 -36.62 28.72 13.76
CA PRO A 303 -36.22 27.66 14.66
C PRO A 303 -36.74 26.32 14.14
N THR A 304 -35.85 25.53 13.53
CA THR A 304 -36.15 24.14 13.19
C THR A 304 -35.94 23.24 14.41
N ASN A 305 -37.01 22.54 14.81
CA ASN A 305 -37.00 21.50 15.83
C ASN A 305 -35.94 20.44 15.47
N GLY A 306 -34.81 20.48 16.17
CA GLY A 306 -33.70 19.57 15.97
C GLY A 306 -34.04 18.16 16.43
N HIS A 307 -34.33 17.28 15.47
CA HIS A 307 -34.31 15.84 15.70
C HIS A 307 -32.91 15.42 16.15
N ALA A 308 -32.79 15.01 17.41
CA ALA A 308 -31.56 14.47 17.95
C ALA A 308 -31.31 13.09 17.34
N ILE A 309 -30.32 13.00 16.44
CA ILE A 309 -29.78 11.71 15.99
C ILE A 309 -28.99 11.14 17.18
N VAL A 310 -29.53 10.12 17.81
CA VAL A 310 -28.92 9.44 18.96
C VAL A 310 -27.89 8.45 18.42
N PHE A 311 -26.62 8.70 18.69
CA PHE A 311 -25.57 7.70 18.50
C PHE A 311 -25.41 6.93 19.81
N ASN A 312 -25.86 5.67 19.83
CA ASN A 312 -25.48 4.75 20.91
C ASN A 312 -24.07 4.23 20.61
N THR A 313 -23.10 4.71 21.38
CA THR A 313 -21.75 4.14 21.44
C THR A 313 -21.71 2.96 22.37
#